data_AF-A0A2N5M6P2-F1
#
_entry.id   AF-A0A2N5M6P2-F1
#
_cell.length_a   1.000
_cell.length_b   1.000
_cell.length_c   1.000
_cell.angle_alpha   90.00
_cell.angle_beta   90.00
_cell.angle_gamma   90.00
#
_symmetry.space_group_name_H-M   'P 1'
#
loop_
_entity.id
_entity.type
_entity.pdbx_description
1 polymer ?
#
loop_
_entity_poly.entity_id
_entity_poly.type
_entity_poly.pdbx_seq_one_letter_code
_entity_poly.pdbx_strand_id
1 'polypeptide(L)'
;MPVKWLEWAKQIQALSQAGLAFSKDIYDLERFEALRDISAEMAAELTGTPVETMHGIFTNEKGYQTPKVDVRAVIFHEQKMLLVKEKNDDLWALPGGWAEIGLTPGENAVKETREETGFDVRPVRLLAVLDKKCHPHPPSLYHVYKFFILCELEGGKAAPGIETTEVRFFAQDRLPALSTARNTETQLDIMFEFLKNPLKNTVFD
;
A
#
# COMPACT_ATOMS: atom_id res chain seq x y z
N MET A 1 15.19 -10.33 9.75
CA MET A 1 14.52 -9.86 10.98
C MET A 1 13.55 -10.93 11.46
N PRO A 2 13.49 -11.28 12.76
CA PRO A 2 12.47 -12.19 13.24
C PRO A 2 11.13 -11.46 13.20
N VAL A 3 10.30 -11.78 12.20
CA VAL A 3 9.01 -11.14 11.89
C VAL A 3 8.13 -10.94 13.14
N LYS A 4 8.23 -11.86 14.11
CA LYS A 4 7.46 -11.86 15.35
C LYS A 4 7.70 -10.63 16.23
N TRP A 5 8.93 -10.16 16.37
CA TRP A 5 9.25 -8.98 17.21
C TRP A 5 8.68 -7.70 16.61
N LEU A 6 8.71 -7.57 15.28
CA LEU A 6 8.10 -6.45 14.58
C LEU A 6 6.58 -6.43 14.76
N GLU A 7 5.92 -7.59 14.67
CA GLU A 7 4.48 -7.70 14.89
C GLU A 7 4.10 -7.35 16.34
N TRP A 8 4.89 -7.76 17.33
CA TRP A 8 4.66 -7.34 18.72
C TRP A 8 4.85 -5.85 18.93
N ALA A 9 5.91 -5.24 18.36
CA ALA A 9 6.11 -3.79 18.43
C ALA A 9 4.89 -3.03 17.86
N LYS A 10 4.39 -3.46 16.69
CA LYS A 10 3.17 -2.89 16.06
C LYS A 10 1.93 -3.05 16.94
N GLN A 11 1.75 -4.21 17.56
CA GLN A 11 0.60 -4.44 18.45
C GLN A 11 0.66 -3.58 19.72
N ILE A 12 1.83 -3.48 20.36
CA ILE A 12 2.02 -2.63 21.55
C ILE A 12 1.74 -1.17 21.18
N GLN A 13 2.29 -0.71 20.05
CA GLN A 13 2.09 0.65 19.57
C GLN A 13 0.62 0.96 19.27
N ALA A 14 -0.10 0.05 18.61
CA ALA A 14 -1.53 0.22 18.32
C ALA A 14 -2.38 0.26 19.60
N LEU A 15 -2.10 -0.62 20.56
CA LEU A 15 -2.81 -0.67 21.83
C LEU A 15 -2.54 0.57 22.69
N SER A 16 -1.28 1.01 22.78
CA SER A 16 -0.91 2.19 23.55
C SER A 16 -1.51 3.46 22.93
N GLN A 17 -1.50 3.57 21.61
CA GLN A 17 -2.12 4.67 20.88
C GLN A 17 -3.63 4.73 21.10
N ALA A 18 -4.32 3.59 21.08
CA ALA A 18 -5.74 3.52 21.41
C ALA A 18 -6.03 3.97 22.86
N GLY A 19 -5.17 3.55 23.79
CA GLY A 19 -5.21 3.98 25.19
C GLY A 19 -5.08 5.49 25.34
N LEU A 20 -4.10 6.11 24.67
CA LEU A 20 -3.90 7.57 24.65
C LEU A 20 -5.08 8.32 24.02
N ALA A 21 -5.74 7.73 23.02
CA ALA A 21 -6.85 8.36 22.34
C ALA A 21 -8.14 8.41 23.18
N PHE A 22 -8.37 7.41 24.03
CA PHE A 22 -9.66 7.22 24.69
C PHE A 22 -9.62 7.31 26.22
N SER A 23 -8.47 7.09 26.85
CA SER A 23 -8.35 7.21 28.30
C SER A 23 -8.51 8.66 28.77
N LYS A 24 -9.05 8.82 29.97
CA LYS A 24 -9.15 10.10 30.70
C LYS A 24 -8.41 10.07 32.03
N ASP A 25 -7.88 8.92 32.43
CA ASP A 25 -7.14 8.75 33.68
C ASP A 25 -5.66 9.09 33.48
N ILE A 26 -5.12 9.98 34.31
CA ILE A 26 -3.75 10.50 34.16
C ILE A 26 -2.68 9.42 34.33
N TYR A 27 -2.91 8.43 35.21
CA TYR A 27 -1.96 7.36 35.45
C TYR A 27 -1.97 6.35 34.31
N ASP A 28 -3.13 6.09 33.72
CA ASP A 28 -3.22 5.24 32.53
C ASP A 28 -2.59 5.93 31.31
N LEU A 29 -2.76 7.25 31.16
CA LEU A 29 -2.10 8.01 30.10
C LEU A 29 -0.57 7.90 30.19
N GLU A 30 0.02 8.09 31.37
CA GLU A 30 1.47 7.89 31.57
C GLU A 30 1.93 6.47 31.20
N ARG A 31 1.13 5.44 31.55
CA ARG A 31 1.45 4.04 31.18
C ARG A 31 1.38 3.82 29.69
N PHE A 32 0.41 4.41 29.00
CA PHE A 32 0.30 4.29 27.56
C PHE A 32 1.42 5.05 26.84
N GLU A 33 1.87 6.20 27.34
CA GLU A 33 3.08 6.86 26.82
C GLU A 33 4.31 5.96 26.96
N ALA A 34 4.54 5.38 28.14
CA ALA A 34 5.65 4.46 28.34
C ALA A 34 5.60 3.23 27.40
N LEU A 35 4.43 2.63 27.20
CA LEU A 35 4.25 1.52 26.25
C LEU A 35 4.52 1.94 24.81
N ARG A 36 4.11 3.16 24.43
CA ARG A 36 4.39 3.73 23.10
C ARG A 36 5.90 3.93 22.91
N ASP A 37 6.61 4.41 23.91
CA ASP A 37 8.06 4.64 23.83
C ASP A 37 8.83 3.32 23.72
N ILE A 38 8.48 2.32 24.55
CA ILE A 38 9.04 0.97 24.44
C ILE A 38 8.82 0.39 23.03
N SER A 39 7.64 0.58 22.45
CA SER A 39 7.37 0.07 21.10
C SER A 39 8.23 0.74 20.02
N ALA A 40 8.54 2.04 20.18
CA ALA A 40 9.42 2.78 19.28
C ALA A 40 10.88 2.34 19.42
N GLU A 41 11.36 2.10 20.63
CA GLU A 41 12.68 1.52 20.91
C GLU A 41 12.83 0.12 20.29
N MET A 42 11.82 -0.74 20.46
CA MET A 42 11.81 -2.07 19.83
C MET A 42 11.93 -1.97 18.30
N ALA A 43 11.19 -1.04 17.69
CA ALA A 43 11.23 -0.85 16.24
C ALA A 43 12.55 -0.21 15.77
N ALA A 44 13.16 0.67 16.58
CA ALA A 44 14.48 1.25 16.34
C ALA A 44 15.56 0.16 16.28
N GLU A 45 15.59 -0.71 17.29
CA GLU A 45 16.54 -1.82 17.38
C GLU A 45 16.39 -2.81 16.22
N LEU A 46 15.15 -3.13 15.83
CA LEU A 46 14.88 -4.05 14.72
C LEU A 46 15.32 -3.51 13.36
N THR A 47 15.26 -2.19 13.17
CA THR A 47 15.54 -1.53 11.89
C THR A 47 16.93 -0.91 11.81
N GLY A 48 17.65 -0.78 12.93
CA GLY A 48 18.90 -0.02 13.03
C GLY A 48 18.71 1.49 12.83
N THR A 49 17.49 1.99 13.05
CA THR A 49 17.13 3.42 12.86
C THR A 49 17.13 4.12 14.22
N PRO A 50 17.63 5.37 14.34
CA PRO A 50 17.59 6.12 15.60
C PRO A 50 16.17 6.24 16.17
N VAL A 51 16.03 6.13 17.49
CA VAL A 51 14.72 6.13 18.17
C VAL A 51 13.96 7.43 17.94
N GLU A 52 14.66 8.56 17.85
CA GLU A 52 14.07 9.87 17.54
C GLU A 52 13.43 9.88 16.15
N THR A 53 14.05 9.19 15.19
CA THR A 53 13.49 9.01 13.85
C THR A 53 12.28 8.08 13.90
N MET A 54 12.35 7.00 14.69
CA MET A 54 11.24 6.07 14.87
C MET A 54 10.00 6.76 15.46
N HIS A 55 10.17 7.65 16.43
CA HIS A 55 9.05 8.43 16.95
C HIS A 55 8.34 9.26 15.87
N GLY A 56 9.11 9.80 14.93
CA GLY A 56 8.58 10.60 13.81
C GLY A 56 7.83 9.81 12.73
N ILE A 57 8.07 8.50 12.61
CA ILE A 57 7.49 7.67 11.52
C ILE A 57 6.53 6.57 12.01
N PHE A 58 6.74 6.05 13.22
CA PHE A 58 6.02 4.91 13.77
C PHE A 58 4.97 5.31 14.80
N THR A 59 5.21 6.39 15.56
CA THR A 59 4.31 6.87 16.61
C THR A 59 3.73 8.26 16.32
N ASN A 60 3.66 8.67 15.05
CA ASN A 60 3.30 10.05 14.69
C ASN A 60 1.79 10.33 14.62
N GLU A 61 0.97 9.29 14.64
CA GLU A 61 -0.47 9.43 14.49
C GLU A 61 -1.13 9.85 15.81
N LYS A 62 -2.28 10.51 15.71
CA LYS A 62 -3.16 10.85 16.83
C LYS A 62 -4.51 10.16 16.64
N GLY A 63 -5.17 9.81 17.74
CA GLY A 63 -6.41 9.05 17.70
C GLY A 63 -6.15 7.54 17.53
N TYR A 64 -7.18 6.79 17.12
CA TYR A 64 -7.09 5.34 16.98
C TYR A 64 -6.34 4.95 15.71
N GLN A 65 -5.33 4.10 15.85
CA GLN A 65 -4.56 3.65 14.69
C GLN A 65 -5.35 2.64 13.87
N THR A 66 -5.30 2.81 12.56
CA THR A 66 -5.92 1.88 11.61
C THR A 66 -4.89 1.41 10.58
N PRO A 67 -5.13 0.27 9.90
CA PRO A 67 -4.42 -0.05 8.67
C PRO A 67 -4.36 1.13 7.71
N LYS A 68 -3.19 1.39 7.13
CA LYS A 68 -3.07 2.35 6.03
C LYS A 68 -3.72 1.77 4.78
N VAL A 69 -4.17 2.63 3.87
CA VAL A 69 -4.76 2.22 2.60
C VAL A 69 -3.81 2.57 1.46
N ASP A 70 -3.48 1.56 0.66
CA ASP A 70 -2.76 1.68 -0.61
C ASP A 70 -3.74 1.38 -1.75
N VAL A 71 -3.74 2.20 -2.80
CA VAL A 71 -4.60 2.03 -3.98
C VAL A 71 -3.73 1.65 -5.17
N ARG A 72 -4.17 0.64 -5.93
CA ARG A 72 -3.53 0.17 -7.15
C ARG A 72 -4.54 0.21 -8.29
N ALA A 73 -4.24 1.01 -9.31
CA ALA A 73 -5.04 1.06 -10.51
C ALA A 73 -4.70 -0.13 -11.41
N VAL A 74 -5.72 -0.88 -11.82
CA VAL A 74 -5.61 -2.03 -12.72
C VAL A 74 -6.18 -1.60 -14.06
N ILE A 75 -5.31 -1.48 -15.07
CA ILE A 75 -5.70 -1.06 -16.42
C ILE A 75 -5.29 -2.14 -17.41
N PHE A 76 -6.25 -2.59 -18.21
CA PHE A 76 -6.00 -3.53 -19.30
C PHE A 76 -6.15 -2.86 -20.67
N HIS A 77 -5.25 -3.18 -21.59
CA HIS A 77 -5.34 -2.82 -23.00
C HIS A 77 -4.79 -3.95 -23.86
N GLU A 78 -5.54 -4.40 -24.87
CA GLU A 78 -5.14 -5.53 -25.75
C GLU A 78 -4.67 -6.78 -24.98
N GLN A 79 -5.41 -7.16 -23.92
CA GLN A 79 -5.09 -8.27 -23.01
C GLN A 79 -3.78 -8.13 -22.21
N LYS A 80 -3.20 -6.93 -22.16
CA LYS A 80 -2.01 -6.61 -21.39
C LYS A 80 -2.34 -5.65 -20.27
N MET A 81 -1.62 -5.74 -19.16
CA MET A 81 -1.78 -4.92 -17.97
C MET A 81 -0.79 -3.75 -17.97
N LEU A 82 -1.24 -2.55 -17.63
CA LEU A 82 -0.38 -1.39 -17.47
C LEU A 82 0.46 -1.53 -16.20
N LEU A 83 1.77 -1.36 -16.35
CA LEU A 83 2.72 -1.23 -15.25
C LEU A 83 3.59 0.00 -15.46
N VAL A 84 4.10 0.54 -14.37
CA VAL A 84 5.10 1.61 -14.33
C VAL A 84 6.39 1.10 -13.73
N LYS A 85 7.51 1.68 -14.16
CA LYS A 85 8.82 1.43 -13.59
C LYS A 85 9.19 2.55 -12.65
N GLU A 86 9.45 2.20 -11.41
CA GLU A 86 9.76 3.13 -10.33
C GLU A 86 11.24 3.51 -10.36
N LYS A 87 11.52 4.81 -10.18
CA LYS A 87 12.89 5.33 -10.28
C LYS A 87 13.77 4.90 -9.11
N ASN A 88 13.17 4.52 -7.98
CA ASN A 88 13.88 4.22 -6.74
C ASN A 88 14.48 2.81 -6.70
N ASP A 89 13.80 1.82 -7.29
CA ASP A 89 14.21 0.41 -7.26
C ASP A 89 14.44 -0.18 -8.67
N ASP A 90 14.11 0.55 -9.73
CA ASP A 90 14.17 0.09 -11.13
C ASP A 90 13.28 -1.15 -11.38
N LEU A 91 12.24 -1.34 -10.55
CA LEU A 91 11.29 -2.44 -10.63
C LEU A 91 9.91 -1.94 -11.06
N TRP A 92 9.04 -2.89 -11.43
CA TRP A 92 7.72 -2.59 -11.99
C TRP A 92 6.59 -2.80 -11.00
N ALA A 93 5.59 -1.92 -11.05
CA ALA A 93 4.37 -2.05 -10.28
C ALA A 93 3.14 -1.53 -11.03
N LEU A 94 1.95 -1.92 -10.57
CA LEU A 94 0.71 -1.24 -10.91
C LEU A 94 0.78 0.23 -10.49
N PRO A 95 0.27 1.17 -11.31
CA PRO A 95 0.20 2.57 -10.92
C PRO A 95 -0.55 2.73 -9.60
N GLY A 96 -0.05 3.58 -8.71
CA GLY A 96 -0.70 3.81 -7.42
C GLY A 96 0.24 3.95 -6.23
N GLY A 97 -0.35 4.36 -5.11
CA GLY A 97 0.34 4.62 -3.88
C GLY A 97 -0.60 4.74 -2.69
N TRP A 98 -0.17 5.51 -1.69
CA TRP A 98 -0.98 5.78 -0.50
C TRP A 98 -2.25 6.56 -0.85
N ALA A 99 -3.38 6.17 -0.26
CA ALA A 99 -4.62 6.92 -0.41
C ALA A 99 -4.51 8.30 0.27
N GLU A 100 -4.74 9.36 -0.49
CA GLU A 100 -4.73 10.74 -0.01
C GLU A 100 -6.05 11.09 0.70
N ILE A 101 -5.93 11.82 1.81
CA ILE A 101 -7.08 12.32 2.56
C ILE A 101 -7.85 13.33 1.70
N GLY A 102 -9.18 13.14 1.62
CA GLY A 102 -10.06 14.00 0.84
C GLY A 102 -10.37 13.45 -0.55
N LEU A 103 -9.69 12.38 -0.98
CA LEU A 103 -9.99 11.67 -2.22
C LEU A 103 -10.67 10.32 -1.91
N THR A 104 -11.68 9.97 -2.70
CA THR A 104 -12.25 8.62 -2.72
C THR A 104 -11.20 7.61 -3.24
N PRO A 105 -11.39 6.29 -3.02
CA PRO A 105 -10.49 5.28 -3.59
C PRO A 105 -10.37 5.37 -5.12
N GLY A 106 -11.48 5.64 -5.81
CA GLY A 106 -11.50 5.81 -7.26
C GLY A 106 -10.73 7.06 -7.70
N GLU A 107 -10.90 8.20 -7.03
CA GLU A 107 -10.16 9.43 -7.33
C GLU A 107 -8.66 9.27 -7.10
N ASN A 108 -8.25 8.53 -6.06
CA ASN A 108 -6.84 8.16 -5.86
C ASN A 108 -6.29 7.36 -7.05
N ALA A 109 -7.01 6.32 -7.49
CA ALA A 109 -6.57 5.52 -8.64
C ALA A 109 -6.43 6.37 -9.92
N VAL A 110 -7.34 7.33 -10.15
CA VAL A 110 -7.28 8.26 -11.29
C VAL A 110 -6.08 9.20 -11.17
N LYS A 111 -5.90 9.84 -10.02
CA LYS A 111 -4.80 10.77 -9.75
C LYS A 111 -3.45 10.10 -9.99
N GLU A 112 -3.20 8.97 -9.32
CA GLU A 112 -1.93 8.26 -9.41
C GLU A 112 -1.65 7.77 -10.83
N THR A 113 -2.68 7.23 -11.52
CA THR A 113 -2.53 6.83 -12.93
C THR A 113 -2.12 8.02 -13.78
N ARG A 114 -2.76 9.18 -13.60
CA ARG A 114 -2.45 10.38 -14.40
C ARG A 114 -1.03 10.88 -14.14
N GLU A 115 -0.61 10.95 -12.88
CA GLU A 115 0.70 11.46 -12.47
C GLU A 115 1.85 10.55 -12.92
N GLU A 116 1.67 9.24 -12.83
CA GLU A 116 2.72 8.27 -13.10
C GLU A 116 2.80 7.84 -14.58
N THR A 117 1.68 7.94 -15.32
CA THR A 117 1.58 7.36 -16.67
C THR A 117 1.20 8.36 -17.76
N GLY A 118 0.62 9.50 -17.39
CA GLY A 118 0.04 10.47 -18.34
C GLY A 118 -1.29 10.02 -18.95
N PHE A 119 -1.82 8.83 -18.62
CA PHE A 119 -3.12 8.38 -19.10
C PHE A 119 -4.28 8.97 -18.28
N ASP A 120 -5.39 9.21 -18.97
CA ASP A 120 -6.67 9.56 -18.36
C ASP A 120 -7.52 8.29 -18.27
N VAL A 121 -8.03 8.01 -17.07
CA VAL A 121 -8.79 6.78 -16.79
C VAL A 121 -10.05 7.08 -15.98
N ARG A 122 -11.03 6.19 -16.09
CA ARG A 122 -12.23 6.20 -15.24
C ARG A 122 -12.29 4.94 -14.39
N PRO A 123 -12.51 5.04 -13.06
CA PRO A 123 -12.65 3.89 -12.19
C PRO A 123 -13.99 3.20 -12.46
N VAL A 124 -13.97 1.87 -12.52
CA VAL A 124 -15.12 1.05 -12.92
C VAL A 124 -15.56 0.12 -11.81
N ARG A 125 -14.60 -0.56 -11.17
CA ARG A 125 -14.92 -1.64 -10.22
C ARG A 125 -13.80 -1.90 -9.23
N LEU A 126 -14.16 -2.15 -7.97
CA LEU A 126 -13.25 -2.70 -6.97
C LEU A 126 -13.05 -4.20 -7.22
N LEU A 127 -11.84 -4.60 -7.62
CA LEU A 127 -11.50 -6.00 -7.91
C LEU A 127 -11.09 -6.76 -6.66
N ALA A 128 -10.28 -6.14 -5.81
CA ALA A 128 -9.83 -6.78 -4.58
C ALA A 128 -9.50 -5.79 -3.46
N VAL A 129 -9.63 -6.26 -2.22
CA VAL A 129 -9.08 -5.64 -1.02
C VAL A 129 -8.22 -6.69 -0.33
N LEU A 130 -6.90 -6.55 -0.39
CA LEU A 130 -5.97 -7.56 0.11
C LEU A 130 -5.13 -6.98 1.24
N ASP A 131 -5.04 -7.68 2.37
CA ASP A 131 -4.13 -7.36 3.46
C ASP A 131 -2.70 -7.71 3.05
N LYS A 132 -1.80 -6.72 3.03
CA LYS A 132 -0.38 -6.90 2.73
C LYS A 132 0.27 -8.00 3.58
N LYS A 133 -0.24 -8.31 4.76
CA LYS A 133 0.24 -9.40 5.64
C LYS A 133 -0.04 -10.80 5.09
N CYS A 134 -1.13 -10.98 4.33
CA CYS A 134 -1.59 -12.27 3.83
C CYS A 134 -0.90 -12.70 2.52
N HIS A 135 -0.08 -11.82 1.94
CA HIS A 135 0.63 -12.03 0.67
C HIS A 135 2.15 -11.96 0.89
N PRO A 136 2.99 -12.55 0.01
CA PRO A 136 4.44 -12.68 0.22
C PRO A 136 5.21 -11.37 -0.02
N HIS A 137 4.78 -10.29 0.65
CA HIS A 137 5.46 -9.00 0.66
C HIS A 137 6.64 -9.00 1.66
N PRO A 138 7.66 -8.14 1.43
CA PRO A 138 8.69 -7.91 2.43
C PRO A 138 8.09 -7.30 3.73
N PRO A 139 8.77 -7.50 4.89
CA PRO A 139 8.38 -6.91 6.16
C PRO A 139 8.17 -5.40 6.07
N SER A 140 7.19 -4.88 6.81
CA SER A 140 6.86 -3.45 6.83
C SER A 140 6.43 -3.01 8.22
N LEU A 141 6.81 -1.78 8.58
CA LEU A 141 6.38 -1.11 9.80
C LEU A 141 4.85 -0.90 9.82
N TYR A 142 4.24 -0.69 8.66
CA TYR A 142 2.81 -0.45 8.55
C TYR A 142 2.02 -1.73 8.29
N HIS A 143 0.83 -1.79 8.88
CA HIS A 143 -0.21 -2.70 8.44
C HIS A 143 -1.00 -2.01 7.31
N VAL A 144 -1.25 -2.70 6.19
CA VAL A 144 -1.74 -2.05 4.96
C VAL A 144 -2.80 -2.89 4.28
N TYR A 145 -3.95 -2.27 3.99
CA TYR A 145 -4.95 -2.80 3.06
C TYR A 145 -4.70 -2.25 1.66
N LYS A 146 -4.67 -3.13 0.66
CA LYS A 146 -4.38 -2.80 -0.73
C LYS A 146 -5.63 -2.94 -1.57
N PHE A 147 -6.08 -1.83 -2.15
CA PHE A 147 -7.31 -1.73 -2.95
C PHE A 147 -6.93 -1.80 -4.42
N PHE A 148 -7.40 -2.83 -5.12
CA PHE A 148 -7.16 -3.00 -6.55
C PHE A 148 -8.40 -2.54 -7.32
N ILE A 149 -8.28 -1.45 -8.07
CA ILE A 149 -9.40 -0.79 -8.73
C ILE A 149 -9.23 -0.92 -10.23
N LEU A 150 -10.18 -1.57 -10.90
CA LEU A 150 -10.25 -1.63 -12.36
C LEU A 150 -10.58 -0.24 -12.88
N CYS A 151 -9.75 0.25 -13.79
CA CYS A 151 -9.99 1.49 -14.52
C CYS A 151 -9.99 1.24 -16.04
N GLU A 152 -10.84 1.98 -16.74
CA GLU A 152 -10.90 1.99 -18.20
C GLU A 152 -10.14 3.21 -18.74
N LEU A 153 -9.35 3.01 -19.79
CA LEU A 153 -8.66 4.10 -20.50
C LEU A 153 -9.67 4.98 -21.23
N GLU A 154 -9.63 6.29 -20.99
CA GLU A 154 -10.44 7.27 -21.70
C GLU A 154 -9.60 8.13 -22.66
N GLY A 155 -8.29 8.19 -22.44
CA GLY A 155 -7.38 8.94 -23.30
C GLY A 155 -6.01 9.14 -22.67
N GLY A 156 -5.32 10.19 -23.12
CA GLY A 156 -3.95 10.50 -22.73
C GLY A 156 -2.89 9.79 -23.57
N LYS A 157 -1.63 10.03 -23.24
CA LYS A 157 -0.47 9.42 -23.89
C LYS A 157 0.53 9.03 -22.82
N ALA A 158 1.21 7.90 -23.03
CA ALA A 158 2.26 7.45 -22.14
C ALA A 158 3.32 8.55 -21.96
N ALA A 159 3.40 9.07 -20.74
CA ALA A 159 4.38 10.05 -20.32
C ALA A 159 4.77 9.68 -18.88
N PRO A 160 6.03 9.25 -18.64
CA PRO A 160 6.49 8.97 -17.29
C PRO A 160 6.42 10.23 -16.43
N GLY A 161 6.09 10.04 -15.15
CA GLY A 161 6.02 11.09 -14.14
C GLY A 161 7.38 11.45 -13.55
N ILE A 162 7.35 12.16 -12.42
CA ILE A 162 8.58 12.53 -11.68
C ILE A 162 9.23 11.28 -11.06
N GLU A 163 8.41 10.36 -10.56
CA GLU A 163 8.82 9.17 -9.80
C GLU A 163 8.92 7.90 -10.65
N THR A 164 8.35 7.92 -11.86
CA THR A 164 8.39 6.80 -12.80
C THR A 164 9.31 7.09 -13.98
N THR A 165 9.99 6.06 -14.48
CA THR A 165 10.93 6.18 -15.61
C THR A 165 10.37 5.60 -16.90
N GLU A 166 9.50 4.60 -16.79
CA GLU A 166 8.92 3.90 -17.94
C GLU A 166 7.47 3.51 -17.66
N VAL A 167 6.66 3.47 -18.73
CA VAL A 167 5.23 3.14 -18.69
C VAL A 167 4.96 2.15 -19.81
N ARG A 168 4.53 0.92 -19.50
CA ARG A 168 4.35 -0.14 -20.50
C ARG A 168 3.23 -1.11 -20.15
N PHE A 169 2.68 -1.75 -21.18
CA PHE A 169 1.70 -2.82 -21.05
C PHE A 169 2.37 -4.19 -21.19
N PHE A 170 2.12 -5.10 -20.25
CA PHE A 170 2.70 -6.44 -20.21
C PHE A 170 1.64 -7.53 -20.28
N ALA A 171 1.93 -8.58 -21.04
CA ALA A 171 1.11 -9.80 -21.05
C ALA A 171 1.42 -10.65 -19.81
N GLN A 172 0.45 -11.48 -19.38
CA GLN A 172 0.59 -12.33 -18.19
C GLN A 172 1.82 -13.26 -18.27
N ASP A 173 2.12 -13.79 -19.46
CA ASP A 173 3.25 -14.70 -19.72
C ASP A 173 4.61 -13.99 -19.85
N ARG A 174 4.63 -12.65 -19.77
CA ARG A 174 5.83 -11.81 -19.97
C ARG A 174 5.88 -10.65 -18.98
N LEU A 175 5.55 -10.92 -17.72
CA LEU A 175 5.68 -9.93 -16.66
C LEU A 175 7.16 -9.58 -16.42
N PRO A 176 7.47 -8.30 -16.13
CA PRO A 176 8.83 -7.84 -15.83
C PRO A 176 9.21 -8.17 -14.38
N ALA A 177 10.43 -7.79 -13.97
CA ALA A 177 10.82 -7.84 -12.56
C ALA A 177 9.94 -6.91 -11.71
N LEU A 178 9.25 -7.47 -10.73
CA LEU A 178 8.23 -6.76 -9.95
C LEU A 178 8.78 -6.18 -8.66
N SER A 179 8.28 -4.99 -8.30
CA SER A 179 8.46 -4.44 -6.96
C SER A 179 7.55 -5.16 -5.97
N THR A 180 8.08 -6.20 -5.34
CA THR A 180 7.31 -7.09 -4.45
C THR A 180 6.74 -6.39 -3.23
N ALA A 181 7.27 -5.23 -2.83
CA ALA A 181 6.67 -4.40 -1.78
C ALA A 181 5.31 -3.80 -2.20
N ARG A 182 5.15 -3.49 -3.49
CA ARG A 182 3.98 -2.81 -4.06
C ARG A 182 2.95 -3.80 -4.62
N ASN A 183 3.42 -4.86 -5.26
CA ASN A 183 2.60 -5.93 -5.83
C ASN A 183 3.39 -7.22 -5.99
N THR A 184 2.74 -8.35 -5.70
CA THR A 184 3.30 -9.69 -5.89
C THR A 184 2.80 -10.29 -7.20
N GLU A 185 3.53 -11.28 -7.73
CA GLU A 185 3.12 -12.00 -8.94
C GLU A 185 1.74 -12.65 -8.77
N THR A 186 1.48 -13.27 -7.62
CA THR A 186 0.17 -13.87 -7.30
C THR A 186 -0.96 -12.84 -7.29
N GLN A 187 -0.70 -11.61 -6.86
CA GLN A 187 -1.70 -10.53 -6.93
C GLN A 187 -1.98 -10.11 -8.37
N LEU A 188 -0.95 -10.01 -9.22
CA LEU A 188 -1.15 -9.69 -10.63
C LEU A 188 -1.91 -10.81 -11.36
N ASP A 189 -1.64 -12.07 -11.03
CA ASP A 189 -2.40 -13.22 -11.55
C ASP A 189 -3.88 -13.13 -11.18
N ILE A 190 -4.22 -12.79 -9.93
CA ILE A 190 -5.62 -12.56 -9.53
C ILE A 190 -6.25 -11.46 -10.40
N MET A 191 -5.52 -10.39 -10.74
CA MET A 191 -6.03 -9.34 -11.62
C MET A 191 -6.25 -9.84 -13.05
N PHE A 192 -5.36 -10.66 -13.61
CA PHE A 192 -5.56 -11.30 -14.92
C PHE A 192 -6.74 -12.28 -14.93
N GLU A 193 -7.10 -12.90 -13.79
CA GLU A 193 -8.32 -13.70 -13.70
C GLU A 193 -9.59 -12.86 -13.91
N PHE A 194 -9.60 -11.59 -13.48
CA PHE A 194 -10.72 -10.69 -13.76
C PHE A 194 -10.80 -10.28 -15.25
N LEU A 195 -9.67 -10.24 -15.95
CA LEU A 195 -9.66 -10.06 -17.40
C LEU A 195 -10.30 -11.26 -18.12
N LYS A 196 -9.99 -12.49 -17.67
CA LYS A 196 -10.53 -13.74 -18.25
C LYS A 196 -11.99 -13.99 -17.87
N ASN A 197 -12.39 -13.59 -16.67
CA ASN A 197 -13.75 -13.71 -16.16
C ASN A 197 -14.22 -12.36 -15.57
N PRO A 198 -14.80 -11.48 -16.41
CA PRO A 198 -15.25 -10.16 -15.96
C PRO A 198 -16.30 -10.20 -14.85
N LEU A 199 -17.08 -11.27 -14.73
CA LEU A 199 -18.12 -11.45 -13.71
C LEU A 199 -17.60 -12.10 -12.42
N LYS A 200 -16.30 -12.38 -12.31
CA LYS A 200 -15.70 -12.86 -11.07
C LYS A 200 -16.02 -11.89 -9.92
N ASN A 201 -16.37 -12.44 -8.76
CA ASN A 201 -16.63 -11.67 -7.54
C ASN A 201 -15.36 -11.00 -7.03
N THR A 202 -15.52 -9.86 -6.36
CA THR A 202 -14.44 -9.16 -5.65
C THR A 202 -13.75 -10.10 -4.67
N VAL A 203 -12.41 -10.06 -4.61
CA VAL A 203 -11.60 -10.91 -3.73
C VAL A 203 -11.16 -10.12 -2.49
N PHE A 204 -11.25 -10.74 -1.31
CA PHE A 204 -10.72 -10.20 -0.06
C PHE A 204 -10.28 -11.35 0.85
N ASP A 205 -9.35 -11.06 1.76
CA ASP A 205 -8.79 -11.99 2.76
C ASP A 205 -9.22 -11.65 4.20
#